data_AF-A0AAV8Y2A1-F1
#
_entry.id   AF-A0AAV8Y2A1-F1
#
_cell.length_a   1.000
_cell.length_b   1.000
_cell.length_c   1.000
_cell.angle_alpha   90.00
_cell.angle_beta   90.00
_cell.angle_gamma   90.00
#
_symmetry.space_group_name_H-M   'P 1'
#
loop_
_entity.id
_entity.type
_entity.pdbx_description
1 polymer ?
#
loop_
_entity_poly.entity_id
_entity_poly.type
_entity_poly.pdbx_seq_one_letter_code
_entity_poly.pdbx_strand_id
1 'polypeptide(L)'
;MYDEPPRRDRKNRMRGLEWISERREGILIRGDMNAKNSVWGGREVDDRGEEVYEWVVMNGVRIENESGDEPSFFSTRGKSWIDLVMSKWVQVCDRERLE
;
A
#
# COMPACT_ATOMS: atom_id res chain seq x y z
N MET A 1 -22.48 11.32 0.06
CA MET A 1 -22.01 10.62 -1.16
C MET A 1 -20.62 11.16 -1.46
N TYR A 2 -19.57 10.36 -1.28
CA TYR A 2 -18.21 10.74 -1.67
C TYR A 2 -18.10 10.64 -3.19
N ASP A 3 -17.46 11.61 -3.83
CA ASP A 3 -17.06 11.45 -5.22
C ASP A 3 -15.79 10.59 -5.19
N GLU A 4 -15.96 9.26 -5.32
CA GLU A 4 -14.83 8.37 -5.59
C GLU A 4 -14.11 8.90 -6.85
N PRO A 5 -12.76 8.99 -6.86
CA PRO A 5 -12.04 9.29 -8.08
C PRO A 5 -12.44 8.28 -9.16
N PRO A 6 -12.44 8.69 -10.45
CA PRO A 6 -12.97 7.88 -11.54
C PRO A 6 -12.35 6.49 -11.49
N ARG A 7 -13.20 5.46 -11.55
CA ARG A 7 -12.80 4.05 -11.58
C ARG A 7 -11.82 3.84 -12.74
N ARG A 8 -10.52 3.91 -12.46
CA ARG A 8 -9.48 3.42 -13.39
C ARG A 8 -9.85 1.96 -13.67
N ASP A 9 -9.85 1.58 -14.96
CA ASP A 9 -10.33 0.29 -15.50
C ASP A 9 -10.24 -0.87 -14.49
N ARG A 10 -11.41 -1.49 -14.22
CA ARG A 10 -11.60 -2.59 -13.27
C ARG A 10 -10.69 -3.79 -13.53
N LYS A 11 -10.19 -3.95 -14.76
CA LYS A 11 -9.60 -5.23 -15.19
C LYS A 11 -8.30 -5.60 -14.50
N ASN A 12 -7.52 -4.67 -13.96
CA ASN A 12 -6.39 -5.02 -13.10
C ASN A 12 -5.81 -3.78 -12.35
N ARG A 13 -6.37 -3.41 -11.19
CA ARG A 13 -5.93 -2.22 -10.43
C ARG A 13 -4.47 -2.30 -9.98
N MET A 14 -4.00 -3.52 -9.72
CA MET A 14 -2.65 -3.79 -9.21
C MET A 14 -1.61 -3.99 -10.32
N ARG A 15 -1.98 -3.87 -11.61
CA ARG A 15 -1.06 -4.03 -12.74
C ARG A 15 0.15 -3.11 -12.67
N GLY A 16 -0.04 -1.92 -12.11
CA GLY A 16 1.03 -0.95 -11.88
C GLY A 16 2.04 -1.37 -10.79
N LEU A 17 1.74 -2.42 -10.02
CA LEU A 17 2.56 -2.93 -8.93
C LEU A 17 3.13 -4.34 -9.24
N GLU A 18 2.60 -5.06 -10.22
CA GLU A 18 3.10 -6.39 -10.62
C GLU A 18 4.62 -6.38 -10.95
N TRP A 19 5.15 -5.36 -11.60
CA TRP A 19 6.60 -5.29 -11.89
C TRP A 19 7.46 -5.14 -10.62
N ILE A 20 6.88 -4.71 -9.50
CA ILE A 20 7.57 -4.53 -8.22
C ILE A 20 7.77 -5.89 -7.53
N SER A 21 6.84 -6.83 -7.69
CA SER A 21 6.97 -8.14 -7.06
C SER A 21 8.18 -8.92 -7.59
N GLU A 22 8.58 -8.69 -8.84
CA GLU A 22 9.71 -9.36 -9.48
C GLU A 22 11.08 -8.72 -9.18
N ARG A 23 11.10 -7.48 -8.68
CA ARG A 23 12.34 -6.76 -8.38
C ARG A 23 13.11 -7.36 -7.21
N ARG A 24 14.44 -7.32 -7.30
CA ARG A 24 15.38 -7.81 -6.28
C ARG A 24 16.16 -6.69 -5.58
N GLU A 25 15.82 -5.45 -5.89
CA GLU A 25 16.36 -4.26 -5.26
C GLU A 25 15.47 -3.83 -4.08
N GLY A 26 16.02 -3.05 -3.15
CA GLY A 26 15.22 -2.33 -2.18
C GLY A 26 14.38 -1.25 -2.88
N ILE A 27 13.06 -1.23 -2.64
CA ILE A 27 12.13 -0.29 -3.30
C ILE A 27 11.33 0.45 -2.24
N LEU A 28 11.24 1.77 -2.38
CA LEU A 28 10.28 2.61 -1.69
C LEU A 28 9.17 3.02 -2.67
N ILE A 29 7.92 2.80 -2.28
CA ILE A 29 6.72 3.12 -3.06
C ILE A 29 5.94 4.17 -2.26
N ARG A 30 5.61 5.28 -2.90
CA ARG A 30 4.75 6.30 -2.31
C ARG A 30 3.70 6.73 -3.32
N GLY A 31 2.44 6.81 -2.89
CA GLY A 31 1.39 7.33 -3.75
C GLY A 31 0.01 7.27 -3.15
N ASP A 32 -0.91 7.92 -3.86
CA ASP A 32 -2.34 7.90 -3.57
C ASP A 32 -2.95 6.58 -4.09
N MET A 33 -3.31 5.71 -3.16
CA MET A 33 -3.96 4.44 -3.46
C MET A 33 -5.48 4.57 -3.54
N ASN A 34 -6.06 5.65 -3.00
CA ASN A 34 -7.49 5.87 -2.85
C ASN A 34 -8.21 4.62 -2.28
N ALA A 35 -7.56 3.95 -1.33
CA ALA A 35 -7.98 2.69 -0.74
C ALA A 35 -7.92 2.81 0.79
N LYS A 36 -8.90 2.22 1.49
CA LYS A 36 -9.02 2.36 2.95
C LYS A 36 -8.78 1.04 3.64
N ASN A 37 -7.85 1.02 4.59
CA ASN A 37 -7.66 -0.12 5.48
C ASN A 37 -7.07 0.38 6.80
N SER A 38 -7.60 -0.13 7.92
CA SER A 38 -7.12 0.18 9.27
C SER A 38 -5.62 -0.06 9.50
N VAL A 39 -4.96 -0.90 8.69
CA VAL A 39 -3.52 -1.18 8.80
C VAL A 39 -2.67 0.08 8.57
N TRP A 40 -3.08 0.99 7.68
CA TRP A 40 -2.37 2.25 7.40
C TRP A 40 -3.10 3.49 7.91
N GLY A 41 -4.11 3.30 8.76
CA GLY A 41 -4.81 4.38 9.45
C GLY A 41 -6.32 4.39 9.25
N GLY A 42 -6.99 5.20 10.07
CA GLY A 42 -8.45 5.22 10.15
C GLY A 42 -9.04 3.92 10.71
N ARG A 43 -10.36 3.75 10.55
CA ARG A 43 -11.10 2.56 11.03
C ARG A 43 -11.89 1.86 9.92
N GLU A 44 -11.87 2.42 8.72
CA GLU A 44 -12.64 1.91 7.59
C GLU A 44 -11.79 0.92 6.79
N VAL A 45 -12.45 -0.11 6.27
CA VAL A 45 -11.88 -1.05 5.30
C VAL A 45 -12.83 -1.07 4.11
N ASP A 46 -12.30 -0.90 2.91
CA ASP A 46 -13.06 -1.05 1.65
C ASP A 46 -12.43 -2.14 0.77
N ASP A 47 -13.17 -2.61 -0.25
CA ASP A 47 -12.70 -3.68 -1.16
C ASP A 47 -11.33 -3.37 -1.77
N ARG A 48 -11.03 -2.09 -2.04
CA ARG A 48 -9.73 -1.66 -2.60
C ARG A 48 -8.62 -1.80 -1.57
N GLY A 49 -8.90 -1.47 -0.32
CA GLY A 49 -7.99 -1.63 0.80
C GLY A 49 -7.71 -3.09 1.12
N GLU A 50 -8.70 -3.98 0.97
CA GLU A 50 -8.47 -5.42 1.05
C GLU A 50 -7.54 -5.90 -0.07
N GLU A 51 -7.82 -5.53 -1.33
CA GLU A 51 -6.96 -5.90 -2.49
C GLU A 51 -5.51 -5.42 -2.33
N VAL A 52 -5.31 -4.18 -1.89
CA VAL A 52 -3.96 -3.64 -1.63
C VAL A 52 -3.29 -4.39 -0.49
N TYR A 53 -4.02 -4.67 0.60
CA TYR A 53 -3.47 -5.38 1.75
C TYR A 53 -3.10 -6.82 1.42
N GLU A 54 -3.93 -7.54 0.68
CA GLU A 54 -3.63 -8.89 0.19
C GLU A 54 -2.35 -8.87 -0.66
N TRP A 55 -2.21 -7.93 -1.59
CA TRP A 55 -1.00 -7.80 -2.40
C TRP A 55 0.25 -7.51 -1.55
N VAL A 56 0.13 -6.63 -0.56
CA VAL A 56 1.23 -6.30 0.37
C VAL A 56 1.71 -7.56 1.10
N VAL A 57 0.78 -8.34 1.66
CA VAL A 57 1.07 -9.58 2.37
C VAL A 57 1.69 -10.63 1.44
N MET A 58 1.10 -10.85 0.26
CA MET A 58 1.59 -11.84 -0.70
C MET A 58 3.01 -11.56 -1.22
N ASN A 59 3.42 -10.29 -1.26
CA ASN A 59 4.69 -9.87 -1.85
C ASN A 59 5.76 -9.50 -0.82
N GLY A 60 5.49 -9.68 0.48
CA GLY A 60 6.42 -9.33 1.55
C GLY A 60 6.76 -7.83 1.55
N VAL A 61 5.82 -7.00 1.13
CA VAL A 61 5.95 -5.55 1.19
C VAL A 61 5.54 -5.09 2.58
N ARG A 62 6.21 -4.07 3.10
CA ARG A 62 5.92 -3.46 4.39
C ARG A 62 5.17 -2.15 4.17
N ILE A 63 4.12 -1.93 4.96
CA ILE A 63 3.47 -0.64 5.09
C ILE A 63 4.24 0.16 6.13
N GLU A 64 4.64 1.39 5.77
CA GLU A 64 5.43 2.27 6.64
C GLU A 64 4.60 3.35 7.32
N ASN A 65 3.34 3.55 6.90
CA ASN A 65 2.40 4.39 7.64
C ASN A 65 2.14 3.81 9.03
N GLU A 66 1.96 4.68 10.01
CA GLU A 66 1.53 4.27 11.34
C GLU A 66 0.01 4.43 11.46
N SER A 67 -0.66 3.46 12.09
CA SER A 67 -2.13 3.53 12.28
C SER A 67 -2.58 4.75 13.11
N GLY A 68 -1.67 5.35 13.87
CA GLY A 68 -1.89 6.57 14.65
C GLY A 68 -1.67 7.87 13.87
N ASP A 69 -1.21 7.81 12.62
CA ASP A 69 -0.95 8.99 11.79
C ASP A 69 -2.20 9.84 11.59
N GLU A 70 -2.00 11.13 11.35
CA GLU A 70 -3.08 12.01 10.92
C GLU A 70 -3.61 11.62 9.53
N PRO A 71 -4.89 11.90 9.22
CA PRO A 71 -5.43 11.63 7.89
C PRO A 71 -4.61 12.33 6.81
N SER A 72 -4.28 11.62 5.73
CA SER A 72 -3.51 12.18 4.62
C SER A 72 -4.35 13.11 3.73
N PHE A 73 -5.67 12.98 3.79
CA PHE A 73 -6.61 13.76 3.00
C PHE A 73 -7.76 14.34 3.85
N PHE A 74 -8.08 15.61 3.61
CA PHE A 74 -9.17 16.33 4.25
C PHE A 74 -10.08 16.97 3.20
N SER A 75 -11.38 16.89 3.42
CA SER A 75 -12.41 17.55 2.61
C SER A 75 -13.56 18.04 3.47
N THR A 76 -14.45 18.83 2.89
CA THR A 76 -15.71 19.22 3.53
C THR A 76 -16.62 18.03 3.85
N ARG A 77 -16.39 16.88 3.21
CA ARG A 77 -17.15 15.64 3.43
C ARG A 77 -16.49 14.69 4.44
N GLY A 78 -15.33 15.05 4.99
CA GLY A 78 -14.62 14.22 5.97
C GLY A 78 -13.14 14.06 5.65
N LYS A 79 -12.51 13.13 6.36
CA LYS A 79 -11.06 12.87 6.35
C LYS A 79 -10.78 11.40 6.04
N SER A 80 -9.65 11.11 5.39
CA SER A 80 -9.27 9.74 5.01
C SER A 80 -7.76 9.52 4.98
N TRP A 81 -7.37 8.25 5.08
CA TRP A 81 -5.99 7.77 5.00
C TRP A 81 -5.85 6.96 3.72
N ILE A 82 -5.47 7.64 2.64
CA ILE A 82 -5.47 7.06 1.28
C ILE A 82 -4.10 7.14 0.59
N ASP A 83 -3.18 7.90 1.15
CA ASP A 83 -1.79 7.98 0.69
C ASP A 83 -0.92 6.99 1.48
N LEU A 84 -0.30 6.05 0.77
CA LEU A 84 0.53 5.01 1.37
C LEU A 84 2.01 5.26 1.09
N VAL A 85 2.83 4.92 2.08
CA VAL A 85 4.26 4.68 1.96
C VAL A 85 4.51 3.21 2.23
N MET A 86 5.15 2.52 1.29
CA MET A 86 5.46 1.10 1.40
C MET A 86 6.90 0.84 1.02
N SER A 87 7.51 -0.18 1.62
CA SER A 87 8.87 -0.60 1.30
C SER A 87 8.94 -2.09 1.00
N LYS A 88 9.78 -2.46 0.03
CA LYS A 88 10.20 -3.84 -0.21
C LYS A 88 11.69 -3.90 0.03
N TRP A 89 12.12 -4.71 0.99
CA TRP A 89 13.53 -4.94 1.27
C TRP A 89 13.92 -6.32 0.74
N VAL A 90 15.12 -6.42 0.20
CA VAL A 90 15.72 -7.72 -0.10
C VAL A 90 16.62 -8.10 1.04
N GLN A 91 16.31 -9.24 1.67
CA GLN A 91 17.23 -9.84 2.62
C GLN A 91 18.47 -10.27 1.85
N VAL A 92 19.58 -9.58 2.08
CA VAL A 92 20.89 -10.12 1.74
C VAL A 92 21.17 -11.18 2.80
N CYS A 93 20.95 -12.45 2.45
CA CYS A 93 21.52 -13.54 3.24
C CYS A 93 23.03 -13.49 3.01
N ASP A 94 23.78 -12.98 3.98
CA ASP A 94 25.23 -13.13 4.00
C ASP A 94 25.54 -14.62 3.99
N ARG A 95 26.07 -15.09 2.85
CA ARG A 95 26.42 -16.51 2.63
C ARG A 95 27.84 -16.80 3.13
N GLU A 96 28.30 -16.10 4.17
CA GLU A 96 29.67 -16.18 4.72
C GLU A 96 29.69 -16.48 6.23
N ARG A 97 28.98 -17.53 6.67
CA ARG A 97 29.23 -18.18 7.98
C ARG A 97 29.10 -19.70 7.88
N LEU A 98 29.80 -20.29 6.94
CA LEU A 98 30.17 -21.70 6.98
C LEU A 98 31.67 -21.78 6.64
N GLU A 99 32.48 -21.32 7.60
CA GLU A 99 33.84 -21.82 7.80
C GLU A 99 33.81 -22.82 8.94
#